data_AF-A0A7C1WC48-F1
#
_entry.id   AF-A0A7C1WC48-F1
#
_cell.length_a   1.000
_cell.length_b   1.000
_cell.length_c   1.000
_cell.angle_alpha   90.00
_cell.angle_beta   90.00
_cell.angle_gamma   90.00
#
_symmetry.space_group_name_H-M   'P 1'
#
loop_
_entity.id
_entity.type
_entity.pdbx_description
1 polymer ?
#
loop_
_entity_poly.entity_id
_entity_poly.type
_entity_poly.pdbx_seq_one_letter_code
_entity_poly.pdbx_strand_id
1 'polypeptide(L)' 'MKERYMDKLIGQHCKIVTKEPGEERASVVTGILRDIDYEDGFIMIDSEQGLGCLSISTVIAIKPTTKKKNDETYQY' A
#
# COMPACT_ATOMS: atom_id res chain seq x y z
N MET A 1 15.07 10.15 16.32
CA MET A 1 14.02 9.17 15.95
C MET A 1 14.41 8.58 14.60
N LYS A 2 14.27 7.26 14.39
CA LYS A 2 14.62 6.61 13.12
C LYS A 2 13.57 6.99 12.06
N GLU A 3 14.00 7.39 10.87
CA GLU A 3 13.06 7.77 9.80
C GLU A 3 12.26 6.53 9.35
N ARG A 4 10.93 6.64 9.34
CA ARG A 4 10.01 5.58 8.91
C ARG A 4 9.55 5.87 7.48
N TYR A 5 10.28 5.34 6.51
CA TYR A 5 10.01 5.63 5.10
C TYR A 5 8.64 5.16 4.61
N MET A 6 8.07 4.11 5.22
CA MET A 6 6.75 3.61 4.84
C MET A 6 5.64 4.59 5.23
N ASP A 7 5.82 5.41 6.27
CA ASP A 7 4.84 6.44 6.67
C ASP A 7 4.57 7.44 5.54
N LYS A 8 5.54 7.65 4.64
CA LYS A 8 5.39 8.51 3.45
C LYS A 8 4.32 7.99 2.49
N LEU A 9 3.95 6.72 2.57
CA LEU A 9 2.93 6.08 1.72
C LEU A 9 1.52 6.17 2.31
N ILE A 10 1.37 6.54 3.58
CA ILE A 10 0.05 6.71 4.21
C ILE A 10 -0.73 7.80 3.47
N GLY A 11 -2.01 7.53 3.21
CA GLY A 11 -2.91 8.37 2.42
C GLY A 11 -2.75 8.22 0.91
N GLN A 12 -1.75 7.48 0.42
CA GLN A 12 -1.59 7.22 -1.01
C GLN A 12 -2.39 5.98 -1.44
N HIS A 13 -2.91 6.02 -2.66
CA HIS A 13 -3.40 4.82 -3.32
C HIS A 13 -2.21 3.94 -3.70
N CYS A 14 -2.18 2.71 -3.20
CA CYS A 14 -1.08 1.77 -3.36
C CYS A 14 -1.55 0.46 -3.99
N LYS A 15 -0.66 -0.17 -4.74
CA LYS A 15 -0.71 -1.59 -5.08
C LYS A 15 0.16 -2.33 -4.08
N ILE A 16 -0.43 -3.29 -3.39
CA ILE A 16 0.18 -4.07 -2.32
C ILE A 16 0.20 -5.51 -2.81
N VAL A 17 1.38 -6.10 -2.83
CA VAL A 17 1.60 -7.49 -3.23
C VAL A 17 1.83 -8.30 -1.96
N THR A 18 0.99 -9.30 -1.72
CA THR A 18 1.09 -10.20 -0.56
C THR A 18 1.29 -11.64 -1.00
N LYS A 19 1.82 -12.46 -0.11
CA LYS A 19 1.83 -13.92 -0.23
C LYS A 19 1.66 -14.52 1.15
N GLU A 20 0.50 -15.11 1.40
CA GLU A 20 0.20 -15.74 2.68
C GLU A 20 0.94 -17.09 2.80
N PRO A 21 1.25 -17.54 4.03
CA PRO A 21 1.82 -18.86 4.27
C PRO A 21 0.97 -19.97 3.65
N GLY A 22 1.59 -20.82 2.83
CA GLY A 22 0.90 -21.90 2.14
C GLY A 22 0.31 -21.52 0.78
N GLU A 23 0.33 -20.24 0.39
CA GLU A 23 -0.07 -19.85 -0.97
C GLU A 23 1.02 -20.20 -2.00
N GLU A 24 0.58 -20.74 -3.13
CA GLU A 24 1.46 -21.02 -4.26
C GLU A 24 1.89 -19.72 -4.96
N ARG A 25 0.96 -18.76 -5.09
CA ARG A 25 1.12 -17.52 -5.84
C ARG A 25 0.87 -16.30 -4.96
N ALA A 26 1.47 -15.17 -5.35
CA ALA A 26 1.21 -13.90 -4.70
C ALA A 26 -0.14 -13.33 -5.11
N SER A 27 -0.78 -12.64 -4.17
CA SER A 27 -2.03 -11.90 -4.33
C SER A 27 -1.76 -10.40 -4.41
N VAL A 28 -2.72 -9.65 -4.95
CA VAL A 28 -2.63 -8.19 -5.09
C VAL A 28 -3.85 -7.53 -4.50
N VAL A 29 -3.63 -6.56 -3.62
CA VAL A 29 -4.64 -5.65 -3.11
C VAL A 29 -4.32 -4.24 -3.58
N THR A 30 -5.33 -3.50 -4.00
CA THR A 30 -5.21 -2.07 -4.33
C THR A 30 -6.15 -1.26 -3.47
N GLY A 31 -5.66 -0.13 -2.94
CA GLY A 31 -6.45 0.74 -2.09
C GLY A 31 -5.61 1.84 -1.46
N ILE A 32 -6.23 2.66 -0.62
CA ILE A 32 -5.53 3.71 0.13
C ILE A 32 -4.89 3.07 1.36
N LEU A 33 -3.57 3.25 1.53
CA LEU A 33 -2.90 2.86 2.77
C LEU A 33 -3.32 3.84 3.88
N ARG A 34 -4.14 3.39 4.82
CA ARG A 34 -4.70 4.23 5.88
C ARG A 34 -3.76 4.37 7.06
N ASP A 35 -3.08 3.29 7.43
CA ASP A 35 -2.19 3.28 8.59
C ASP A 35 -1.19 2.12 8.53
N ILE A 36 -0.15 2.20 9.37
CA ILE A 36 0.86 1.17 9.58
C ILE A 36 1.03 0.98 11.09
N ASP A 37 0.56 -0.15 11.60
CA ASP A 37 0.81 -0.58 12.96
C ASP A 37 2.11 -1.38 13.02
N TYR A 38 3.18 -0.71 13.44
CA TYR A 38 4.49 -1.34 13.58
C TYR A 38 4.62 -2.21 14.83
N GLU A 39 3.76 -2.02 15.83
CA GLU A 39 3.81 -2.79 17.08
C GLU A 39 3.15 -4.15 16.87
N ASP A 40 1.95 -4.15 16.28
CA ASP A 40 1.21 -5.38 16.00
C ASP A 40 1.56 -6.00 14.63
N GLY A 41 2.25 -5.26 13.76
CA GLY A 41 2.78 -5.78 12.51
C GLY A 41 1.77 -5.83 11.37
N PHE A 42 0.88 -4.84 11.27
CA PHE A 42 -0.18 -4.77 10.28
C PHE A 42 -0.16 -3.46 9.47
N ILE A 43 -0.70 -3.53 8.25
CA ILE A 43 -1.10 -2.35 7.49
C ILE A 43 -2.61 -2.33 7.32
N MET A 44 -3.19 -1.14 7.34
CA MET A 44 -4.61 -0.94 7.16
C MET A 44 -4.88 -0.32 5.79
N ILE A 45 -5.77 -0.93 5.01
CA ILE A 45 -6.00 -0.58 3.60
C ILE A 45 -7.48 -0.38 3.39
N ASP A 46 -7.85 0.77 2.83
CA ASP A 46 -9.19 1.05 2.38
C ASP A 46 -9.28 0.74 0.88
N SER A 47 -9.96 -0.37 0.56
CA SER A 47 -10.07 -0.94 -0.79
C SER A 47 -11.52 -0.94 -1.27
N GLU A 48 -11.76 -1.37 -2.51
CA GLU A 48 -13.13 -1.54 -3.03
C GLU A 48 -13.98 -2.53 -2.22
N GLN A 49 -13.34 -3.47 -1.52
CA GLN A 49 -14.02 -4.43 -0.63
C GLN A 49 -14.27 -3.87 0.78
N GLY A 50 -13.84 -2.63 1.04
CA GLY A 50 -13.90 -1.97 2.34
C GLY A 50 -12.53 -1.91 3.04
N LEU A 51 -12.58 -1.55 4.32
CA LEU A 51 -11.42 -1.43 5.20
C LEU A 51 -10.94 -2.83 5.62
N GLY A 52 -9.71 -3.18 5.26
CA GLY A 52 -9.07 -4.43 5.62
C GLY A 52 -7.72 -4.22 6.30
N CYS A 53 -7.24 -5.25 6.98
CA CYS A 53 -5.89 -5.31 7.54
C CYS A 53 -5.09 -6.45 6.88
N LEU A 54 -3.80 -6.22 6.61
CA LEU A 54 -2.88 -7.22 6.10
C LEU A 54 -1.65 -7.29 7.00
N SER A 55 -1.13 -8.49 7.25
CA SER A 55 0.11 -8.64 8.01
C SER A 55 1.29 -8.11 7.20
N ILE A 56 2.14 -7.28 7.81
CA ILE A 56 3.38 -6.78 7.19
C ILE A 56 4.29 -7.95 6.77
N SER A 57 4.26 -9.06 7.53
CA SER A 57 5.10 -10.24 7.25
C SER A 57 4.77 -10.93 5.92
N THR A 58 3.54 -10.75 5.40
CA THR A 58 3.10 -11.36 4.14
C THR A 58 3.22 -10.39 2.97
N VAL A 59 3.55 -9.11 3.24
CA VAL A 59 3.76 -8.09 2.21
C VAL A 59 5.12 -8.25 1.55
N ILE A 60 5.11 -8.50 0.24
CA ILE A 60 6.31 -8.56 -0.59
C ILE A 60 6.70 -7.15 -1.07
N ALA A 61 5.72 -6.34 -1.44
CA ALA A 61 5.96 -4.99 -1.96
C ALA A 61 4.76 -4.08 -1.76
N ILE A 62 5.03 -2.80 -1.48
CA ILE A 62 4.06 -1.70 -1.53
C ILE A 62 4.55 -0.70 -2.54
N LYS A 63 3.71 -0.37 -3.54
CA LYS A 63 4.03 0.64 -4.55
C LYS A 63 2.89 1.64 -4.64
N PRO A 64 3.14 2.95 -4.50
CA PRO A 64 2.12 3.93 -4.81
C PRO A 64 1.74 3.80 -6.28
N THR A 65 0.46 3.66 -6.55
CA THR A 65 -0.05 3.75 -7.92
C THR A 65 -0.17 5.21 -8.26
N THR A 66 0.91 5.79 -8.78
CA THR A 66 0.80 7.07 -9.46
C THR A 66 -0.14 6.88 -10.65
N LYS A 67 -1.33 7.49 -10.63
CA LYS A 67 -1.75 8.15 -11.87
C LYS A 67 -0.69 9.22 -12.09
N LYS A 68 0.36 8.93 -12.86
CA LYS A 68 1.13 10.02 -13.46
C LYS A 68 0.06 10.86 -14.18
N LYS A 69 -0.22 12.06 -13.69
CA LYS A 69 -0.68 13.12 -14.60
C LYS A 69 0.46 13.25 -15.59
N ASN A 70 0.32 12.63 -16.75
CA ASN A 70 1.13 13.05 -17.89
C ASN A 70 0.72 14.50 -18.17
N ASP A 71 1.72 15.35 -18.34
CA ASP A 71 1.61 16.77 -18.68
C ASP A 71 0.71 17.04 -19.89
N GLU A 72 -0.38 17.77 -19.67
CA GLU A 72 -1.02 18.72 -20.60
C GLU A 72 -1.73 19.73 -19.67
N THR A 73 -1.45 21.04 -19.57
CA THR A 73 -0.81 22.01 -20.47
C THR A 73 -0.42 23.22 -19.60
N TYR A 74 0.85 23.64 -19.64
CA TYR A 74 1.18 25.06 -19.55
C TYR A 74 1.31 25.55 -20.99
N GLN A 75 0.35 26.34 -21.47
CA GLN A 75 0.57 27.29 -22.55
C GLN A 75 -0.19 28.57 -22.24
N TYR A 76 0.62 29.64 -22.13
CA TYR A 76 0.37 31.09 -22.06
C TYR A 76 -0.98 31.59 -21.52
#